data_AF-A0A7C4Z3D9-F1
#
_entry.id   AF-A0A7C4Z3D9-F1
#
_cell.length_a   1.000
_cell.length_b   1.000
_cell.length_c   1.000
_cell.angle_alpha   90.00
_cell.angle_beta   90.00
_cell.angle_gamma   90.00
#
_symmetry.space_group_name_H-M   'P 1'
#
loop_
_entity.id
_entity.type
_entity.pdbx_description
1 polymer ?
#
loop_
_entity_poly.entity_id
_entity_poly.type
_entity_poly.pdbx_seq_one_letter_code
_entity_poly.pdbx_strand_id
1 'polypeptide(L)'
;MAGHASPSAPSPTRRAASGQVLLLGAVILAGFCLRLGRLGAQSIWYDEGVSLYLAGLDIPAMIRHTAGDIHPPLYYALLHYWSRLAGNGEFAANFLSLFFGVLLIPMVYRLARALGYRRAGMWAAFLVAISPYHIWYAQEVRMYTLGAWLGLMAAG
;
A
#
# COMPACT_ATOMS: atom_id res chain seq x y z
N MET A 1 5.87 54.20 19.75
CA MET A 1 4.52 53.56 19.67
C MET A 1 4.61 52.36 18.74
N ALA A 2 4.83 51.17 19.29
CA ALA A 2 4.90 49.93 18.51
C ALA A 2 3.58 49.17 18.69
N GLY A 3 2.76 49.15 17.63
CA GLY A 3 1.49 48.44 17.61
C GLY A 3 1.72 46.93 17.67
N HIS A 4 1.26 46.30 18.76
CA HIS A 4 1.14 44.85 18.85
C HIS A 4 0.03 44.38 17.91
N ALA A 5 0.41 43.81 16.76
CA ALA A 5 -0.52 43.10 15.90
C ALA A 5 -0.89 41.77 16.57
N SER A 6 -2.15 41.64 17.01
CA SER A 6 -2.67 40.38 17.56
C SER A 6 -2.68 39.27 16.49
N PRO A 7 -2.30 38.03 16.83
CA PRO A 7 -2.28 36.94 15.87
C PRO A 7 -3.71 36.63 15.40
N SER A 8 -3.96 36.80 14.09
CA SER A 8 -5.25 36.51 13.46
C SER A 8 -5.54 35.01 13.57
N ALA A 9 -6.67 34.66 14.19
CA ALA A 9 -7.12 33.28 14.31
C ALA A 9 -7.25 32.62 12.91
N PRO A 10 -6.81 31.36 12.73
CA PRO A 10 -6.86 30.70 11.43
C PRO A 10 -8.31 30.52 10.95
N SER A 11 -8.53 30.72 9.65
CA SER A 11 -9.85 30.59 9.02
C SER A 11 -10.47 29.19 9.23
N PRO A 12 -11.80 29.07 9.40
CA PRO A 12 -12.49 27.80 9.66
C PRO A 12 -12.22 26.73 8.57
N THR A 13 -11.95 27.15 7.34
CA THR A 13 -11.56 26.27 6.22
C THR A 13 -10.21 25.58 6.42
N ARG A 14 -9.23 26.23 7.06
CA ARG A 14 -7.90 25.66 7.33
C ARG A 14 -7.96 24.58 8.41
N ARG A 15 -8.71 24.82 9.49
CA ARG A 15 -8.87 23.85 10.59
C ARG A 15 -9.56 22.55 10.14
N ALA A 16 -10.61 22.66 9.31
CA ALA A 16 -11.32 21.50 8.78
C ALA A 16 -10.44 20.63 7.86
N ALA A 17 -9.58 21.26 7.04
CA ALA A 17 -8.63 20.54 6.20
C ALA A 17 -7.58 19.79 7.04
N SER A 18 -7.04 20.43 8.09
CA SER A 18 -6.08 19.79 9.00
C SER A 18 -6.68 18.58 9.73
N GLY A 19 -7.92 18.66 10.21
CA GLY A 19 -8.59 17.55 10.89
C GLY A 19 -8.76 16.32 10.01
N GLN A 20 -9.05 16.50 8.73
CA GLN A 20 -9.22 15.37 7.79
C GLN A 20 -7.90 14.72 7.40
N VAL A 21 -6.81 15.50 7.30
CA VAL A 21 -5.48 14.94 7.06
C VAL A 21 -5.04 14.10 8.26
N LEU A 22 -5.27 14.58 9.49
CA LEU A 22 -5.00 13.82 10.71
C LEU A 22 -5.83 12.54 10.78
N LEU A 23 -7.13 12.61 10.46
CA LEU A 23 -8.00 11.44 10.42
C LEU A 23 -7.53 10.42 9.37
N LEU A 24 -7.21 10.85 8.15
CA LEU A 24 -6.68 9.96 7.12
C LEU A 24 -5.36 9.34 7.57
N GLY A 25 -4.46 10.12 8.17
CA GLY A 25 -3.20 9.63 8.74
C GLY A 25 -3.43 8.57 9.81
N ALA A 26 -4.41 8.77 10.71
CA ALA A 26 -4.79 7.78 11.72
C ALA A 26 -5.35 6.50 11.09
N VAL A 27 -6.17 6.61 10.03
CA VAL A 27 -6.70 5.45 9.29
C VAL A 27 -5.57 4.67 8.60
N ILE A 28 -4.62 5.36 7.99
CA ILE A 28 -3.43 4.74 7.37
C ILE A 28 -2.59 4.02 8.42
N LEU A 29 -2.31 4.68 9.55
CA LEU A 29 -1.53 4.10 10.64
C LEU A 29 -2.22 2.86 11.21
N ALA A 30 -3.53 2.92 11.47
CA ALA A 30 -4.30 1.78 11.93
C ALA A 30 -4.25 0.62 10.92
N GLY A 31 -4.44 0.90 9.63
CA GLY A 31 -4.34 -0.10 8.57
C GLY A 31 -2.96 -0.74 8.46
N PHE A 32 -1.89 0.05 8.64
CA PHE A 32 -0.51 -0.45 8.71
C PHE A 32 -0.29 -1.36 9.92
N CYS A 33 -0.69 -0.93 11.12
CA CYS A 33 -0.55 -1.73 12.35
C CYS A 33 -1.31 -3.07 12.25
N LEU A 34 -2.53 -3.07 11.69
CA LEU A 34 -3.31 -4.30 11.48
C LEU A 34 -2.59 -5.29 10.54
N ARG A 35 -1.92 -4.78 9.49
CA ARG A 35 -1.14 -5.60 8.55
C ARG A 35 0.20 -6.06 9.12
N LEU A 36 0.77 -5.37 10.11
CA LEU A 36 1.99 -5.82 10.79
C LEU A 36 1.75 -7.00 11.73
N GLY A 37 0.58 -7.07 12.38
CA GLY A 37 0.35 -8.02 13.49
C GLY A 37 0.53 -9.51 13.18
N ARG A 38 0.44 -9.91 11.90
CA ARG A 38 0.67 -11.30 11.46
C ARG A 38 1.68 -11.42 10.31
N LEU A 39 2.44 -10.36 10.02
CA LEU A 39 3.34 -10.34 8.88
C LEU A 39 4.46 -11.38 9.05
N GLY A 40 4.57 -12.32 8.11
CA GLY A 40 5.57 -13.40 8.18
C GLY A 40 5.31 -14.42 9.30
N ALA A 41 4.10 -14.46 9.87
CA ALA A 41 3.73 -15.49 10.86
C ALA A 41 3.16 -16.76 10.20
N GLN A 42 2.80 -16.69 8.92
CA GLN A 42 2.27 -17.81 8.15
C GLN A 42 3.37 -18.38 7.26
N SER A 43 3.47 -19.72 7.21
CA SER A 43 4.39 -20.38 6.30
C SER A 43 4.08 -20.05 4.85
N ILE A 44 5.14 -19.85 4.07
CA ILE A 44 5.07 -19.68 2.62
C ILE A 44 4.38 -20.89 1.99
N TRP A 45 3.24 -20.64 1.35
CA TRP A 45 2.50 -21.61 0.54
C TRP A 45 2.94 -21.56 -0.93
N TYR A 46 2.42 -22.49 -1.73
CA TYR A 46 2.96 -22.81 -3.06
C TYR A 46 3.17 -21.59 -3.97
N ASP A 47 2.15 -20.74 -4.13
CA ASP A 47 2.20 -19.57 -5.02
C ASP A 47 3.20 -18.50 -4.57
N GLU A 48 3.38 -18.34 -3.26
CA GLU A 48 4.38 -17.44 -2.70
C GLU A 48 5.79 -18.01 -2.90
N GLY A 49 5.94 -19.33 -2.77
CA GLY A 49 7.17 -20.05 -3.09
C GLY A 49 7.60 -19.85 -4.55
N VAL A 50 6.65 -19.92 -5.49
CA VAL A 50 6.90 -19.61 -6.92
C VAL A 50 7.36 -18.16 -7.08
N SER A 51 6.72 -17.22 -6.37
CA SER A 51 7.07 -15.80 -6.44
C SER A 51 8.49 -15.53 -5.93
N LEU A 52 8.89 -16.18 -4.83
CA LEU A 52 10.24 -16.14 -4.29
C LEU A 52 11.27 -16.81 -5.21
N TYR A 53 10.92 -17.95 -5.80
CA TYR A 53 11.77 -18.63 -6.78
C TYR A 53 12.06 -17.73 -7.99
N LEU A 54 11.03 -17.13 -8.58
CA LEU A 54 11.18 -16.23 -9.72
C LEU A 54 12.01 -15.01 -9.36
N ALA A 55 11.80 -14.42 -8.17
CA ALA A 55 12.61 -13.32 -7.66
C ALA A 55 14.09 -13.70 -7.45
N GLY A 56 14.40 -14.98 -7.24
CA GLY A 56 15.76 -15.50 -7.13
C GLY A 56 16.51 -15.62 -8.46
N LEU A 57 15.82 -15.63 -9.60
CA LEU A 57 16.43 -15.71 -10.93
C LEU A 57 17.14 -14.39 -11.31
N ASP A 58 18.06 -14.46 -12.28
CA ASP A 58 18.54 -13.28 -12.99
C ASP A 58 17.39 -12.64 -13.80
N ILE A 59 17.41 -11.31 -13.93
CA ILE A 59 16.33 -10.55 -14.58
C ILE A 59 16.01 -11.08 -15.99
N PRO A 60 16.98 -11.39 -16.87
CA PRO A 60 16.67 -11.96 -18.18
C PRO A 60 15.98 -13.32 -18.12
N ALA A 61 16.38 -14.22 -17.21
CA ALA A 61 15.71 -15.51 -17.07
C ALA A 61 14.31 -15.38 -16.48
N MET A 62 14.11 -14.49 -15.50
CA MET A 62 12.79 -14.16 -14.97
C MET A 62 11.85 -13.66 -16.06
N ILE A 63 12.31 -12.75 -16.91
CA ILE A 63 11.52 -12.22 -18.04
C ILE A 63 11.21 -13.35 -19.03
N ARG A 64 12.19 -14.18 -19.40
CA ARG A 64 11.95 -15.33 -20.29
C ARG A 64 10.94 -16.32 -19.71
N HIS A 65 11.00 -16.57 -18.41
CA HIS A 65 10.07 -17.47 -17.73
C HIS A 65 8.65 -16.91 -17.71
N THR A 66 8.50 -15.65 -17.31
CA THR A 66 7.19 -14.99 -17.20
C THR A 66 6.57 -14.60 -18.54
N ALA A 67 7.34 -14.61 -19.64
CA ALA A 67 6.82 -14.34 -20.98
C ALA A 67 5.78 -15.38 -21.45
N GLY A 68 5.81 -16.59 -20.90
CA GLY A 68 4.80 -17.63 -21.15
C GLY A 68 3.79 -17.82 -20.01
N ASP A 69 3.86 -16.99 -18.97
CA ASP A 69 2.99 -17.07 -17.78
C ASP A 69 1.81 -16.08 -17.91
N ILE A 70 0.79 -16.26 -17.07
CA ILE A 70 -0.33 -15.32 -16.92
C ILE A 70 0.06 -14.08 -16.09
N HIS A 71 1.17 -14.14 -15.34
CA HIS A 71 1.63 -13.07 -14.46
C HIS A 71 2.86 -12.31 -15.02
N PRO A 72 2.74 -10.99 -15.30
CA PRO A 72 3.86 -10.18 -15.79
C PRO A 72 5.02 -10.05 -14.78
N PRO A 73 6.26 -9.75 -15.25
CA PRO A 73 7.47 -9.83 -14.43
C PRO A 73 7.61 -8.76 -13.33
N LEU A 74 6.81 -7.70 -13.35
CA LEU A 74 7.06 -6.50 -12.56
C LEU A 74 7.14 -6.77 -11.05
N TYR A 75 6.21 -7.55 -10.52
CA TYR A 75 6.21 -7.87 -9.09
C TYR A 75 7.46 -8.66 -8.68
N TYR A 76 7.82 -9.67 -9.46
CA TYR A 76 9.00 -10.50 -9.20
C TYR A 76 10.29 -9.70 -9.32
N ALA A 77 10.37 -8.76 -10.27
CA ALA A 77 11.51 -7.86 -10.41
C ALA A 77 11.65 -6.90 -9.21
N LEU A 78 10.53 -6.35 -8.72
CA LEU A 78 10.56 -5.54 -7.50
C LEU A 78 10.98 -6.36 -6.29
N LEU A 79 10.45 -7.58 -6.16
CA LEU A 79 10.82 -8.51 -5.09
C LEU A 79 12.31 -8.89 -5.15
N HIS A 80 12.85 -9.13 -6.34
CA HIS A 80 14.27 -9.42 -6.59
C HIS A 80 15.19 -8.33 -6.02
N TYR A 81 14.92 -7.06 -6.30
CA TYR A 81 15.72 -5.96 -5.76
C TYR A 81 15.43 -5.71 -4.28
N TRP A 82 14.17 -5.84 -3.87
CA TRP A 82 13.76 -5.68 -2.48
C TRP A 82 14.44 -6.68 -1.56
N SER A 83 14.47 -7.96 -1.92
CA SER A 83 15.14 -9.02 -1.14
C SER A 83 16.65 -8.80 -0.98
N ARG A 84 17.30 -8.13 -1.94
CA ARG A 84 18.71 -7.74 -1.81
C ARG A 84 18.94 -6.60 -0.82
N LEU A 85 17.94 -5.73 -0.64
CA LEU A 85 18.02 -4.57 0.24
C LEU A 85 17.54 -4.91 1.67
N ALA A 86 16.43 -5.63 1.78
CA ALA A 86 15.74 -5.91 3.04
C ALA A 86 16.00 -7.33 3.58
N GLY A 87 16.64 -8.21 2.79
CA GLY A 87 16.92 -9.61 3.13
C GLY A 87 15.87 -10.60 2.61
N ASN A 88 16.15 -11.89 2.81
CA ASN A 88 15.37 -13.01 2.26
C ASN A 88 14.38 -13.65 3.27
N GLY A 89 14.15 -13.03 4.43
CA GLY A 89 13.22 -13.55 5.42
C GLY A 89 11.76 -13.36 5.00
N GLU A 90 10.86 -14.21 5.50
CA GLU A 90 9.41 -14.15 5.19
C GLU A 90 8.81 -12.79 5.53
N PHE A 91 9.21 -12.20 6.67
CA PHE A 91 8.80 -10.85 7.04
C PHE A 91 9.17 -9.83 5.96
N ALA A 92 10.43 -9.85 5.49
CA ALA A 92 10.92 -8.92 4.48
C ALA A 92 10.20 -9.13 3.15
N ALA A 93 10.03 -10.38 2.71
CA ALA A 93 9.31 -10.68 1.47
C ALA A 93 7.85 -10.19 1.51
N ASN A 94 7.13 -10.47 2.59
CA ASN A 94 5.74 -10.04 2.77
C ASN A 94 5.61 -8.52 2.90
N PHE A 95 6.64 -7.84 3.40
CA PHE A 95 6.63 -6.38 3.56
C PHE A 95 6.41 -5.66 2.22
N LEU A 96 6.90 -6.21 1.10
CA LEU A 96 6.69 -5.60 -0.21
C LEU A 96 5.20 -5.49 -0.57
N SER A 97 4.45 -6.59 -0.41
CA SER A 97 3.01 -6.60 -0.64
C SER A 97 2.26 -5.74 0.37
N LEU A 98 2.72 -5.73 1.63
CA LEU A 98 2.15 -4.88 2.68
C LEU A 98 2.29 -3.41 2.31
N PHE A 99 3.46 -3.01 1.82
CA PHE A 99 3.74 -1.63 1.42
C PHE A 99 2.72 -1.15 0.38
N PHE A 100 2.54 -1.88 -0.72
CA PHE A 100 1.52 -1.52 -1.72
C PHE A 100 0.11 -1.62 -1.16
N GLY A 101 -0.15 -2.59 -0.27
CA GLY A 101 -1.43 -2.74 0.41
C GLY A 101 -1.80 -1.53 1.28
N VAL A 102 -0.83 -0.89 1.91
CA VAL A 102 -1.05 0.33 2.71
C VAL A 102 -1.22 1.55 1.82
N LEU A 103 -0.51 1.63 0.69
CA LEU A 103 -0.69 2.69 -0.29
C LEU A 103 -2.10 2.72 -0.90
N LEU A 104 -2.83 1.60 -0.91
CA LEU A 104 -4.23 1.55 -1.36
C LEU A 104 -5.17 2.40 -0.50
N ILE A 105 -4.90 2.53 0.81
CA ILE A 105 -5.75 3.31 1.74
C ILE A 105 -5.86 4.80 1.32
N PRO A 106 -4.77 5.56 1.14
CA PRO A 106 -4.86 6.94 0.67
C PRO A 106 -5.29 7.03 -0.80
N MET A 107 -5.03 6.01 -1.63
CA MET A 107 -5.39 6.05 -3.05
C MET A 107 -6.90 6.00 -3.26
N VAL A 108 -7.63 5.15 -2.53
CA VAL A 108 -9.11 5.14 -2.62
C VAL A 108 -9.73 6.45 -2.14
N TYR A 109 -9.14 7.08 -1.12
CA TYR A 109 -9.54 8.43 -0.69
C TYR A 109 -9.30 9.46 -1.79
N ARG A 110 -8.12 9.42 -2.42
CA ARG A 110 -7.73 10.35 -3.49
C ARG A 110 -8.67 10.24 -4.68
N LEU A 111 -8.97 9.02 -5.14
CA LEU A 111 -9.88 8.76 -6.25
C LEU A 111 -11.29 9.29 -5.95
N ALA A 112 -11.86 8.93 -4.80
CA ALA A 112 -13.18 9.42 -4.40
C ALA A 112 -13.23 10.95 -4.28
N ARG A 113 -12.14 11.57 -3.81
CA ARG A 113 -12.01 13.04 -3.76
C ARG A 113 -11.98 13.66 -5.17
N ALA A 114 -11.27 13.05 -6.11
CA ALA A 114 -11.23 13.50 -7.51
C ALA A 114 -12.62 13.46 -8.17
N LEU A 115 -13.45 12.49 -7.78
CA LEU A 115 -14.85 12.36 -8.21
C LEU A 115 -15.84 13.27 -7.44
N GLY A 116 -15.35 14.11 -6.51
CA GLY A 116 -16.19 15.01 -5.70
C GLY A 116 -16.78 14.39 -4.42
N TYR A 117 -16.52 13.11 -4.14
CA TYR A 117 -17.10 12.37 -3.01
C TYR A 117 -16.18 12.30 -1.78
N ARG A 118 -15.82 13.46 -1.20
CA ARG A 118 -14.85 13.54 -0.09
C ARG A 118 -15.23 12.72 1.15
N ARG A 119 -16.51 12.72 1.55
CA ARG A 119 -16.99 11.95 2.72
C ARG A 119 -16.97 10.45 2.43
N ALA A 120 -17.46 10.04 1.27
CA ALA A 120 -17.43 8.64 0.85
C ALA A 120 -15.99 8.12 0.73
N GLY A 121 -15.05 8.96 0.27
CA GLY A 121 -13.63 8.63 0.21
C GLY A 121 -13.02 8.30 1.57
N MET A 122 -13.43 9.00 2.64
CA MET A 122 -12.94 8.70 4.00
C MET A 122 -13.48 7.34 4.48
N TRP A 123 -14.76 7.05 4.20
CA TRP A 123 -15.34 5.74 4.49
C TRP A 123 -14.69 4.63 3.67
N ALA A 124 -14.41 4.86 2.39
CA ALA A 124 -13.71 3.90 1.54
C ALA A 124 -12.30 3.59 2.09
N ALA A 125 -11.54 4.62 2.48
CA ALA A 125 -10.22 4.44 3.10
C ALA A 125 -10.31 3.65 4.41
N PHE A 126 -11.29 3.95 5.26
CA PHE A 126 -11.53 3.22 6.50
C PHE A 126 -11.87 1.75 6.24
N LEU A 127 -12.79 1.47 5.32
CA LEU A 127 -13.18 0.09 4.96
C LEU A 127 -12.01 -0.69 4.39
N VAL A 128 -11.17 -0.09 3.54
CA VAL A 128 -9.94 -0.71 3.02
C VAL A 128 -8.93 -0.97 4.15
N ALA A 129 -8.80 -0.05 5.09
CA ALA A 129 -7.87 -0.20 6.21
C ALA A 129 -8.20 -1.42 7.09
N ILE A 130 -9.49 -1.68 7.34
CA ILE A 130 -9.96 -2.76 8.22
C ILE A 130 -10.42 -4.04 7.49
N SER A 131 -10.49 -4.03 6.16
CA SER A 131 -10.99 -5.17 5.37
C SER A 131 -10.12 -6.43 5.59
N PRO A 132 -10.69 -7.53 6.11
CA PRO A 132 -9.93 -8.77 6.35
C PRO A 132 -9.29 -9.33 5.07
N TYR A 133 -10.02 -9.31 3.95
CA TYR A 133 -9.49 -9.76 2.66
C TYR A 133 -8.33 -8.90 2.17
N HIS A 134 -8.42 -7.58 2.37
CA HIS A 134 -7.34 -6.71 1.97
C HIS A 134 -6.11 -6.87 2.87
N ILE A 135 -6.30 -7.11 4.17
CA ILE A 135 -5.19 -7.41 5.09
C ILE A 135 -4.52 -8.71 4.68
N TRP A 136 -5.31 -9.75 4.36
CA TRP A 136 -4.82 -11.04 3.88
C TRP A 136 -3.92 -10.89 2.65
N TYR A 137 -4.42 -10.29 1.57
CA TYR A 137 -3.61 -10.11 0.34
C TYR A 137 -2.42 -9.17 0.51
N ALA A 138 -2.43 -8.30 1.52
CA ALA A 138 -1.28 -7.47 1.86
C ALA A 138 -0.19 -8.23 2.62
N GLN A 139 -0.46 -9.46 3.06
CA GLN A 139 0.47 -10.31 3.81
C GLN A 139 0.97 -11.51 3.01
N GLU A 140 0.58 -11.66 1.74
CA GLU A 140 1.10 -12.70 0.85
C GLU A 140 2.21 -12.13 -0.04
N VAL A 141 3.26 -12.90 -0.32
CA VAL A 141 4.27 -12.57 -1.33
C VAL A 141 3.70 -12.71 -2.76
N ARG A 142 2.68 -11.91 -3.10
CA ARG A 142 1.94 -11.95 -4.36
C ARG A 142 1.66 -10.56 -4.92
N MET A 143 1.42 -10.49 -6.23
CA MET A 143 1.26 -9.23 -6.98
C MET A 143 -0.06 -8.49 -6.79
N TYR A 144 -1.01 -9.01 -5.99
CA TYR A 144 -2.38 -8.49 -5.92
C TYR A 144 -2.45 -7.02 -5.47
N THR A 145 -1.72 -6.66 -4.39
CA THR A 145 -1.73 -5.29 -3.87
C THR A 145 -1.00 -4.31 -4.79
N LEU A 146 0.08 -4.75 -5.44
CA LEU A 146 0.76 -3.97 -6.48
C LEU A 146 -0.17 -3.70 -7.66
N GLY A 147 -0.85 -4.74 -8.18
CA GLY A 147 -1.77 -4.63 -9.30
C GLY A 147 -2.93 -3.69 -9.00
N ALA A 148 -3.56 -3.84 -7.84
CA ALA A 148 -4.61 -2.93 -7.39
C ALA A 148 -4.10 -1.49 -7.25
N TRP A 149 -2.88 -1.30 -6.73
CA TRP A 149 -2.29 0.04 -6.56
C TRP A 149 -2.02 0.70 -7.90
N LEU A 150 -1.42 -0.02 -8.86
CA LEU A 150 -1.23 0.46 -10.22
C LEU A 150 -2.56 0.79 -10.90
N GLY A 151 -3.59 -0.03 -10.69
CA GLY A 151 -4.95 0.24 -11.19
C GLY A 151 -5.53 1.56 -10.68
N LEU A 152 -5.41 1.83 -9.37
CA LEU A 152 -5.86 3.11 -8.80
C LEU A 152 -4.98 4.29 -9.22
N MET A 153 -3.69 4.07 -9.49
CA MET A 153 -2.80 5.08 -10.03
C MET A 153 -3.16 5.45 -11.46
N ALA A 154 -3.60 4.49 -12.27
CA ALA A 154 -4.06 4.73 -13.64
C ALA A 154 -5.44 5.42 -13.72
N ALA A 155 -6.25 5.32 -12.66
CA ALA A 155 -7.61 5.90 -12.61
C ALA A 155 -7.65 7.36 -12.14
N GLY A 156 -6.51 7.99 -11.85
CA GLY A 156 -6.42 9.31 -11.20
C GLY A 156 -5.60 10.34 -11.97
#